data_AF-A0A804LW25-F1
#
_entry.id   AF-A0A804LW25-F1
#
_cell.length_a   1.000
_cell.length_b   1.000
_cell.length_c   1.000
_cell.angle_alpha   90.00
_cell.angle_beta   90.00
_cell.angle_gamma   90.00
#
_symmetry.space_group_name_H-M   'P 1'
#
loop_
_entity.id
_entity.type
_entity.pdbx_description
1 polymer ?
#
loop_
_entity_poly.entity_id
_entity_poly.type
_entity_poly.pdbx_seq_one_letter_code
_entity_poly.pdbx_strand_id
1 'polypeptide(L)' 'MSPSKGVLFYGHPGCGKTLLAKAIANECEANFISVKGPELLTMWFGESEANVREIFDKARQSAPCVLFFDELDSIA' A
#
# COMPACT_ATOMS: atom_id res chain seq x y z
N MET A 1 18.42 5.61 15.21
CA MET A 1 18.03 5.74 13.79
C MET A 1 16.61 5.19 13.68
N SER A 2 15.61 6.01 13.39
CA SER A 2 14.23 5.52 13.22
C SER A 2 14.12 4.75 11.91
N PRO A 3 13.49 3.55 11.88
CA PRO A 3 13.33 2.80 10.64
C PRO A 3 12.58 3.60 9.58
N SER A 4 12.94 3.39 8.31
CA SER A 4 12.23 3.99 7.18
C SER A 4 10.75 3.59 7.22
N LYS A 5 9.84 4.57 7.10
CA LYS A 5 8.39 4.35 7.23
C LYS A 5 7.76 3.64 6.01
N GLY A 6 8.51 3.39 4.95
CA GLY A 6 8.00 2.75 3.73
C GLY A 6 9.09 2.53 2.69
N VAL A 7 8.72 1.85 1.62
CA VAL A 7 9.55 1.52 0.46
C VAL A 7 8.81 1.92 -0.81
N LEU A 8 9.49 2.59 -1.73
CA LEU A 8 8.95 2.92 -3.06
C LEU A 8 9.56 1.97 -4.10
N PHE A 9 8.71 1.23 -4.81
CA PHE A 9 9.14 0.42 -5.96
C PHE A 9 8.93 1.20 -7.26
N TYR A 10 9.97 1.30 -8.09
CA TYR A 10 9.91 1.93 -9.41
C TYR A 10 10.48 1.01 -10.49
N GLY A 11 9.92 1.08 -11.69
CA GLY A 11 10.33 0.31 -12.85
C GLY A 11 9.17 0.06 -13.82
N HIS A 12 9.48 -0.43 -15.01
CA HIS A 12 8.50 -0.77 -16.04
C HIS A 12 7.42 -1.76 -15.52
N PRO A 13 6.23 -1.81 -16.16
CA PRO A 13 5.27 -2.87 -15.89
C PRO A 13 5.90 -4.26 -16.12
N GLY A 14 5.50 -5.26 -15.33
CA GLY A 14 6.02 -6.63 -15.46
C GLY A 14 7.32 -6.92 -14.68
N CYS A 15 7.96 -5.96 -14.01
CA CYS A 15 9.16 -6.21 -13.19
C CYS A 15 8.89 -6.85 -11.81
N GLY A 16 7.70 -7.39 -11.58
CA GLY A 16 7.40 -8.12 -10.34
C GLY A 16 7.22 -7.28 -9.07
N LYS A 17 7.01 -5.95 -9.17
CA LYS A 17 6.86 -5.04 -8.01
C LYS A 17 5.80 -5.52 -7.00
N THR A 18 4.59 -5.79 -7.48
CA THR A 18 3.47 -6.30 -6.67
C THR A 18 3.73 -7.71 -6.14
N LEU A 19 4.42 -8.55 -6.91
CA LEU A 19 4.80 -9.91 -6.48
C LEU A 19 5.82 -9.85 -5.34
N LEU A 20 6.82 -8.97 -5.45
CA LEU A 20 7.83 -8.75 -4.44
C LEU A 20 7.22 -8.24 -3.13
N ALA A 21 6.28 -7.28 -3.21
CA ALA A 21 5.58 -6.79 -2.02
C ALA A 21 4.80 -7.91 -1.29
N LYS A 22 4.13 -8.78 -2.05
CA LYS A 22 3.45 -9.97 -1.50
C LYS A 22 4.43 -10.97 -0.91
N ALA A 23 5.56 -11.22 -1.58
CA ALA A 23 6.60 -12.12 -1.10
C ALA A 23 7.17 -11.62 0.24
N ILE A 24 7.46 -10.32 0.36
CA ILE A 24 7.93 -9.72 1.62
C ILE A 24 6.92 -9.94 2.75
N ALA A 25 5.63 -9.71 2.48
CA ALA A 25 4.59 -9.93 3.48
C ALA A 25 4.52 -11.41 3.92
N ASN A 26 4.59 -12.34 2.97
CA ASN A 26 4.60 -13.78 3.26
C ASN A 26 5.84 -14.21 4.06
N GLU A 27 7.03 -13.79 3.65
CA GLU A 27 8.30 -14.11 4.34
C GLU A 27 8.36 -13.51 5.75
N CYS A 28 7.66 -12.40 5.99
CA CYS A 28 7.55 -11.77 7.30
C CYS A 28 6.34 -12.27 8.12
N GLU A 29 5.58 -13.24 7.62
CA GLU A 29 4.32 -13.71 8.21
C GLU A 29 3.35 -12.55 8.54
N ALA A 30 3.33 -11.53 7.68
CA ALA A 30 2.56 -10.30 7.84
C ALA A 30 1.31 -10.30 6.94
N ASN A 31 0.22 -9.73 7.44
CA ASN A 31 -0.98 -9.47 6.65
C ASN A 31 -0.65 -8.54 5.46
N PHE A 32 -1.31 -8.76 4.32
CA PHE A 32 -1.09 -7.93 3.13
C PHE A 32 -2.37 -7.19 2.76
N ILE A 33 -2.32 -5.87 2.78
CA ILE A 33 -3.41 -5.00 2.31
C ILE A 33 -2.91 -4.28 1.06
N SER A 34 -3.58 -4.52 -0.07
CA SER A 34 -3.30 -3.83 -1.32
C SER A 34 -4.36 -2.78 -1.57
N VAL A 35 -3.94 -1.59 -1.96
CA VAL A 35 -4.81 -0.48 -2.40
C VAL A 35 -4.36 -0.08 -3.79
N LYS A 36 -5.29 -0.01 -4.75
CA LYS A 36 -4.95 0.40 -6.12
C LYS A 36 -5.11 1.91 -6.29
N GLY A 37 -4.29 2.52 -7.14
CA GLY A 37 -4.32 3.97 -7.42
C GLY A 37 -5.72 4.53 -7.74
N PRO A 38 -6.54 3.89 -8.59
CA PRO A 38 -7.93 4.33 -8.82
C PRO A 38 -8.81 4.32 -7.57
N GLU A 39 -8.62 3.35 -6.67
CA GLU A 39 -9.32 3.33 -5.38
C GLU A 39 -8.89 4.53 -4.52
N LEU A 40 -7.59 4.88 -4.51
CA LEU A 40 -7.10 6.09 -3.85
C LEU A 40 -7.72 7.38 -4.40
N LEU A 41 -7.82 7.51 -5.71
CA LEU A 41 -8.48 8.67 -6.33
C LEU A 41 -9.96 8.76 -5.94
N THR A 42 -10.69 7.65 -6.01
CA THR A 42 -12.11 7.64 -5.60
C THR A 42 -12.28 8.03 -4.13
N MET A 43 -11.33 7.64 -3.28
CA MET A 43 -11.32 8.08 -1.88
C MET A 43 -11.04 9.58 -1.80
N TRP A 44 -10.02 10.10 -2.50
CA TRP A 44 -9.58 11.49 -2.44
C TRP A 44 -10.54 12.53 -3.05
N PHE A 45 -11.31 12.19 -4.09
CA PHE A 45 -12.23 13.14 -4.71
C PHE A 45 -13.58 13.29 -3.98
N GLY A 46 -14.00 12.27 -3.21
CA GLY A 46 -15.32 12.24 -2.56
C GLY A 46 -15.30 12.48 -1.05
N GLU A 47 -14.45 11.77 -0.30
CA GLU A 47 -14.41 11.73 1.17
C GLU A 47 -12.96 11.47 1.66
N SER A 48 -12.08 12.40 1.28
CA SER A 48 -10.65 12.17 1.08
C SER A 48 -9.85 11.62 2.26
N GLU A 49 -9.91 12.29 3.40
CA GLU A 49 -9.01 11.99 4.52
C GLU A 49 -9.54 10.84 5.38
N ALA A 50 -10.86 10.75 5.56
CA ALA A 50 -11.49 9.75 6.41
C ALA A 50 -11.25 8.31 5.89
N ASN A 51 -11.45 8.09 4.58
CA ASN A 51 -11.25 6.79 3.96
C ASN A 51 -9.78 6.34 4.00
N VAL A 52 -8.86 7.28 3.72
CA VAL A 52 -7.42 7.01 3.82
C VAL A 52 -7.07 6.64 5.27
N ARG A 53 -7.57 7.40 6.24
CA ARG A 53 -7.36 7.13 7.66
C ARG A 53 -7.91 5.75 8.06
N GLU A 54 -9.08 5.38 7.59
CA GLU A 54 -9.68 4.07 7.85
C GLU A 54 -8.81 2.93 7.31
N ILE A 55 -8.23 3.07 6.11
CA ILE A 55 -7.30 2.08 5.55
C ILE A 55 -6.06 1.95 6.44
N PHE A 56 -5.47 3.07 6.86
CA PHE A 56 -4.32 3.03 7.77
C PHE A 56 -4.68 2.42 9.12
N ASP A 57 -5.87 2.72 9.65
CA ASP A 57 -6.34 2.16 10.92
C ASP A 57 -6.61 0.64 10.79
N LYS A 58 -7.17 0.19 9.67
CA LYS A 58 -7.34 -1.24 9.35
C LYS A 58 -5.99 -1.96 9.23
N ALA A 59 -5.01 -1.34 8.59
CA ALA A 59 -3.66 -1.89 8.48
C ALA A 59 -2.98 -1.99 9.87
N ARG A 60 -3.14 -0.98 10.72
CA ARG A 60 -2.64 -0.99 12.11
C ARG A 60 -3.30 -2.08 12.95
N GLN A 61 -4.62 -2.25 12.84
CA GLN A 61 -5.37 -3.30 13.53
C GLN A 61 -5.00 -4.70 13.05
N SER A 62 -4.51 -4.82 11.81
CA SER A 62 -4.06 -6.07 11.21
C SER A 62 -2.56 -6.31 11.41
N ALA A 63 -1.89 -5.63 12.35
CA ALA A 63 -0.46 -5.81 12.57
C ALA A 63 -0.12 -7.26 13.00
N PRO A 64 1.00 -7.85 12.51
CA PRO A 64 1.95 -7.30 11.54
C PRO A 64 1.33 -7.20 10.14
N CYS A 65 1.50 -6.06 9.44
CA CYS A 65 0.88 -5.81 8.14
C CYS A 65 1.79 -5.03 7.18
N VAL A 66 1.82 -5.46 5.91
CA VAL A 66 2.34 -4.71 4.77
C VAL A 66 1.17 -4.06 4.04
N LEU A 67 1.14 -2.72 4.06
CA LEU A 67 0.22 -1.91 3.26
C LEU A 67 0.90 -1.52 1.95
N PHE A 68 0.38 -2.02 0.83
CA PHE A 68 0.92 -1.82 -0.50
C PHE A 68 0.00 -0.94 -1.34
N PHE A 69 0.55 0.14 -1.89
CA PHE A 69 -0.14 1.02 -2.82
C PHE A 69 0.35 0.73 -4.24
N ASP A 70 -0.52 0.17 -5.07
CA ASP A 70 -0.24 -0.12 -6.47
C ASP A 70 -0.66 1.06 -7.37
N GLU A 71 -0.05 1.18 -8.54
CA GLU A 71 -0.39 2.22 -9.54
C GLU A 71 -0.39 3.66 -8.98
N LEU A 72 0.54 3.98 -8.08
CA LEU A 72 0.65 5.33 -7.47
C LEU A 72 0.86 6.46 -8.49
N ASP A 73 1.40 6.15 -9.66
CA ASP A 73 1.56 7.08 -10.78
C ASP A 73 0.22 7.52 -11.37
N SER A 74 -0.85 6.72 -11.24
CA SER A 74 -2.19 7.11 -11.70
C SER A 74 -2.79 8.29 -10.94
N ILE A 75 -2.20 8.67 -9.79
CA ILE A 75 -2.72 9.70 -8.89
C ILE A 75 -2.26 11.12 -9.28
N ALA A 76 -1.26 11.24 -10.17
CA ALA A 76 -0.73 12.52 -10.65
C ALA A 76 -1.68 13.22 -11.64
#